data_AF-A0A062IMK5-F1
#
_entry.id   AF-A0A062IMK5-F1
#
_cell.length_a   1.000
_cell.length_b   1.000
_cell.length_c   1.000
_cell.angle_alpha   90.00
_cell.angle_beta   90.00
_cell.angle_gamma   90.00
#
_symmetry.space_group_name_H-M   'P 1'
#
loop_
_entity.id
_entity.type
_entity.pdbx_description
1 polymer ?
#
loop_
_entity_poly.entity_id
_entity_poly.type
_entity_poly.pdbx_seq_one_letter_code
_entity_poly.pdbx_strand_id
1 'polypeptide(L)'
;MAISKISTYLMPKRESYPNNKTDWQLDPSRAVLLIHDMQRYFLNFYDAESELIKTVVNHLVQLRTWAHQNNVPVVYTAQPYEQPVADRALLNAMWGPGLPASTIDQQKIIDQLSPAEHDIVLTKWRYSAFKRSDLLERMQNWNRDQLIIGGVYAHIGCMVTAIEAFMSDIQPFLVGDAVADFSEEEHRLALKYVSSRCGQVIDTESVVGQVATGITRPWLEQKVQQLIEEDELDPEENLILYGLDSLRIMQFSSELKAQGINISFEELGRTPTLSNWWSLVDARQRIAG
;
A
#
# COMPACT_ATOMS: atom_id res chain seq x y z
N MET A 1 -24.76 0.14 18.57
CA MET A 1 -25.49 1.09 17.72
C MET A 1 -25.08 0.87 16.28
N ALA A 2 -26.03 0.84 15.33
CA ALA A 2 -25.68 0.81 13.91
C ALA A 2 -24.99 2.13 13.52
N ILE A 3 -24.19 2.11 12.44
CA ILE A 3 -23.60 3.34 11.89
C ILE A 3 -24.77 4.25 11.46
N SER A 4 -24.72 5.51 11.89
CA SER A 4 -25.71 6.53 11.53
C SER A 4 -25.31 7.22 10.22
N LYS A 5 -26.23 7.97 9.61
CA LYS A 5 -25.90 8.86 8.50
C LYS A 5 -24.83 9.87 8.93
N ILE A 6 -23.78 10.01 8.12
CA ILE A 6 -22.60 10.84 8.38
C ILE A 6 -22.73 12.13 7.58
N SER A 7 -22.67 13.27 8.27
CA SER A 7 -22.62 14.57 7.61
C SER A 7 -21.25 14.84 7.02
N THR A 8 -21.22 15.46 5.84
CA THR A 8 -19.96 15.92 5.25
C THR A 8 -19.30 16.98 6.14
N TYR A 9 -17.97 16.97 6.19
CA TYR A 9 -17.15 17.99 6.87
C TYR A 9 -15.96 18.37 5.99
N LEU A 10 -15.23 19.43 6.37
CA LEU A 10 -14.08 19.90 5.61
C LEU A 10 -12.86 19.01 5.88
N MET A 11 -12.21 18.55 4.81
CA MET A 11 -10.99 17.76 4.92
C MET A 11 -9.91 18.51 5.72
N PRO A 12 -9.34 17.92 6.79
CA PRO A 12 -8.18 18.48 7.47
C PRO A 12 -7.02 18.68 6.49
N LYS A 13 -6.48 19.91 6.44
CA LYS A 13 -5.33 20.23 5.59
C LYS A 13 -4.02 19.91 6.30
N ARG A 14 -2.96 19.65 5.53
CA ARG A 14 -1.61 19.33 6.03
C ARG A 14 -1.13 20.30 7.10
N GLU A 15 -1.37 21.61 6.96
CA GLU A 15 -0.91 22.63 7.90
C GLU A 15 -1.60 22.53 9.28
N SER A 16 -2.72 21.82 9.34
CA SER A 16 -3.45 21.56 10.59
C SER A 16 -3.07 20.25 11.26
N TYR A 17 -2.17 19.46 10.66
CA TYR A 17 -1.76 18.18 11.22
C TYR A 17 -0.92 18.36 12.49
N PRO A 18 -1.09 17.47 13.48
CA PRO A 18 -0.22 17.44 14.65
C PRO A 18 1.22 17.10 14.25
N ASN A 19 2.20 17.65 14.98
CA ASN A 19 3.60 17.28 14.78
C ASN A 19 3.81 15.79 15.09
N ASN A 20 4.47 15.09 14.18
CA ASN A 20 4.88 13.72 14.40
C ASN A 20 5.98 13.64 15.46
N LYS A 21 5.92 12.59 16.30
CA LYS A 21 6.89 12.37 17.37
C LYS A 21 8.16 11.66 16.91
N THR A 22 8.08 10.93 15.81
CA THR A 22 9.22 10.24 15.18
C THR A 22 9.62 10.97 13.91
N ASP A 23 10.73 10.53 13.33
CA ASP A 23 11.37 11.18 12.19
C ASP A 23 11.38 10.25 10.96
N TRP A 24 10.55 9.19 11.00
CA TRP A 24 10.53 8.14 9.97
C TRP A 24 10.20 8.73 8.61
N GLN A 25 11.04 8.38 7.64
CA GLN A 25 10.84 8.74 6.24
C GLN A 25 10.20 7.57 5.51
N LEU A 26 9.24 7.87 4.64
CA LEU A 26 8.63 6.87 3.79
C LEU A 26 9.64 6.42 2.73
N ASP A 27 9.83 5.11 2.61
CA ASP A 27 10.68 4.47 1.61
C ASP A 27 9.81 3.51 0.77
N PRO A 28 9.65 3.78 -0.54
CA PRO A 28 8.82 2.95 -1.42
C PRO A 28 9.27 1.49 -1.49
N SER A 29 10.56 1.20 -1.30
CA SER A 29 11.08 -0.17 -1.32
C SER A 29 10.65 -0.98 -0.09
N ARG A 30 10.32 -0.29 1.01
CA ARG A 30 9.91 -0.86 2.30
C ARG A 30 8.41 -0.77 2.56
N ALA A 31 7.68 -0.02 1.75
CA ALA A 31 6.28 0.30 1.98
C ALA A 31 5.30 -0.71 1.39
N VAL A 32 4.13 -0.85 2.02
CA VAL A 32 2.91 -1.45 1.47
C VAL A 32 1.80 -0.42 1.59
N LEU A 33 0.95 -0.29 0.57
CA LEU A 33 -0.24 0.56 0.63
C LEU A 33 -1.45 -0.27 1.08
N LEU A 34 -2.13 0.16 2.14
CA LEU A 34 -3.39 -0.39 2.61
C LEU A 34 -4.55 0.56 2.30
N ILE A 35 -5.49 0.10 1.47
CA ILE A 35 -6.78 0.74 1.22
C ILE A 35 -7.84 0.06 2.11
N HIS A 36 -8.17 0.72 3.21
CA HIS A 36 -8.93 0.12 4.31
C HIS A 36 -10.45 0.28 4.13
N ASP A 37 -11.16 -0.86 4.03
CA ASP A 37 -12.63 -0.98 4.03
C ASP A 37 -13.37 0.00 3.09
N MET A 38 -12.83 0.29 1.90
CA MET A 38 -13.45 1.17 0.88
C MET A 38 -14.59 0.48 0.10
N GLN A 39 -15.45 -0.23 0.82
CA GLN A 39 -16.61 -0.94 0.29
C GLN A 39 -17.83 -0.02 0.18
N ARG A 40 -18.68 -0.29 -0.81
CA ARG A 40 -19.94 0.45 -1.05
C ARG A 40 -20.78 0.58 0.23
N TYR A 41 -20.88 -0.49 1.04
CA TYR A 41 -21.60 -0.48 2.32
C TYR A 41 -21.17 0.67 3.25
N PHE A 42 -19.86 0.86 3.44
CA PHE A 42 -19.34 1.87 4.38
C PHE A 42 -19.47 3.28 3.84
N LEU A 43 -19.33 3.46 2.53
CA LEU A 43 -19.46 4.78 1.91
C LEU A 43 -20.92 5.23 1.78
N ASN A 44 -21.88 4.31 1.75
CA ASN A 44 -23.31 4.63 1.70
C ASN A 44 -23.84 5.33 2.97
N PHE A 45 -23.06 5.41 4.05
CA PHE A 45 -23.41 6.20 5.23
C PHE A 45 -23.15 7.69 5.04
N TYR A 46 -22.31 8.08 4.07
CA TYR A 46 -22.10 9.47 3.68
C TYR A 46 -23.16 9.93 2.67
N ASP A 47 -23.31 11.24 2.51
CA ASP A 47 -24.13 11.79 1.43
C ASP A 47 -23.55 11.37 0.06
N ALA A 48 -24.42 11.01 -0.90
CA ALA A 48 -24.01 10.55 -2.23
C ALA A 48 -23.13 11.58 -2.98
N GLU A 49 -23.37 12.87 -2.73
CA GLU A 49 -22.61 13.99 -3.29
C GLU A 49 -21.56 14.56 -2.31
N SER A 50 -21.13 13.77 -1.32
CA SER A 50 -20.14 14.22 -0.34
C SER A 50 -18.80 14.55 -1.00
N GLU A 51 -18.46 15.83 -1.03
CA GLU A 51 -17.15 16.31 -1.50
C GLU A 51 -16.00 15.71 -0.69
N LEU A 52 -16.20 15.46 0.62
CA LEU A 52 -15.24 14.76 1.46
C LEU A 52 -14.88 13.37 0.88
N ILE A 53 -15.89 12.56 0.55
CA ILE A 53 -15.66 11.23 0.00
C ILE A 53 -15.07 11.29 -1.42
N LYS A 54 -15.50 12.24 -2.25
CA LYS A 54 -14.87 12.48 -3.56
C LYS A 54 -13.37 12.80 -3.40
N THR A 55 -13.00 13.65 -2.44
CA THR A 55 -11.60 13.96 -2.13
C THR A 55 -10.84 12.71 -1.68
N VAL A 56 -11.36 11.95 -0.70
CA VAL A 56 -10.71 10.72 -0.21
C VAL A 56 -10.49 9.71 -1.34
N VAL A 57 -11.52 9.47 -2.15
CA VAL A 57 -11.43 8.52 -3.27
C VAL A 57 -10.38 8.99 -4.29
N ASN A 58 -10.37 10.28 -4.64
CA ASN A 58 -9.37 10.82 -5.57
C ASN A 58 -7.94 10.67 -5.03
N HIS A 59 -7.72 10.93 -3.75
CA HIS A 59 -6.41 10.74 -3.12
C HIS A 59 -6.01 9.26 -3.07
N LEU A 60 -6.92 8.35 -2.73
CA LEU A 60 -6.64 6.90 -2.76
C LEU A 60 -6.31 6.40 -4.17
N VAL A 61 -6.95 6.95 -5.21
CA VAL A 61 -6.59 6.65 -6.62
C VAL A 61 -5.17 7.14 -6.94
N GLN A 62 -4.78 8.32 -6.48
CA GLN A 62 -3.42 8.84 -6.65
C GLN A 62 -2.40 7.96 -5.92
N LEU A 63 -2.66 7.61 -4.66
CA LEU A 63 -1.80 6.73 -3.87
C LEU A 63 -1.64 5.35 -4.51
N ARG A 64 -2.73 4.75 -5.01
CA ARG A 64 -2.68 3.47 -5.72
C ARG A 64 -1.85 3.56 -7.00
N THR A 65 -2.10 4.58 -7.82
CA THR A 65 -1.34 4.82 -9.06
C THR A 65 0.15 4.95 -8.76
N TRP A 66 0.49 5.75 -7.74
CA TRP A 66 1.86 5.90 -7.27
C TRP A 66 2.45 4.58 -6.78
N ALA A 67 1.68 3.79 -6.03
CA ALA A 67 2.15 2.52 -5.49
C ALA A 67 2.49 1.53 -6.62
N HIS A 68 1.62 1.43 -7.64
CA HIS A 68 1.87 0.62 -8.83
C HIS A 68 3.12 1.08 -9.59
N GLN A 69 3.30 2.39 -9.79
CA GLN A 69 4.48 2.96 -10.45
C GLN A 69 5.79 2.70 -9.70
N ASN A 70 5.74 2.58 -8.37
CA ASN A 70 6.91 2.40 -7.51
C ASN A 70 7.07 0.96 -7.00
N ASN A 71 6.34 0.00 -7.56
CA ASN A 71 6.37 -1.41 -7.16
C ASN A 71 6.12 -1.60 -5.64
N VAL A 72 5.22 -0.78 -5.08
CA VAL A 72 4.69 -0.89 -3.72
C VAL A 72 3.46 -1.79 -3.77
N PRO A 73 3.43 -2.93 -3.06
CA PRO A 73 2.26 -3.79 -3.01
C PRO A 73 1.04 -3.02 -2.50
N VAL A 74 -0.10 -3.19 -3.18
CA VAL A 74 -1.38 -2.63 -2.77
C VAL A 74 -2.24 -3.72 -2.18
N VAL A 75 -2.70 -3.48 -0.96
CA VAL A 75 -3.55 -4.38 -0.19
C VAL A 75 -4.85 -3.67 0.14
N TYR A 76 -5.95 -4.36 -0.08
CA TYR A 76 -7.28 -3.93 0.31
C TYR A 76 -7.75 -4.77 1.50
N THR A 77 -8.63 -4.19 2.29
CA THR A 77 -9.44 -4.98 3.25
C THR A 77 -10.91 -4.85 2.87
N ALA A 78 -11.63 -5.97 2.98
CA ALA A 78 -13.05 -6.04 2.71
C ALA A 78 -13.72 -7.00 3.69
N GLN A 79 -14.72 -6.51 4.43
CA GLN A 79 -15.56 -7.36 5.26
C GLN A 79 -16.39 -8.30 4.36
N PRO A 80 -16.48 -9.60 4.69
CA PRO A 80 -17.30 -10.54 3.91
C PRO A 80 -18.78 -10.29 4.17
N TYR A 81 -19.63 -10.58 3.17
CA TYR A 81 -21.09 -10.53 3.34
C TYR A 81 -21.59 -11.61 4.28
N GLU A 82 -21.06 -12.82 4.15
CA GLU A 82 -21.37 -13.92 5.06
C GLU A 82 -20.50 -13.82 6.31
N GLN A 83 -21.14 -13.57 7.45
CA GLN A 83 -20.47 -13.50 8.75
C GLN A 83 -21.26 -14.32 9.79
N PRO A 84 -20.86 -15.58 10.03
CA PRO A 84 -21.46 -16.38 11.10
C PRO A 84 -21.42 -15.64 12.44
N VAL A 85 -22.47 -15.79 13.26
CA VAL A 85 -22.59 -15.07 14.55
C VAL A 85 -21.37 -15.29 15.44
N ALA A 86 -20.84 -16.51 15.47
CA ALA A 86 -19.64 -16.87 16.24
C ALA A 86 -18.37 -16.16 15.72
N ASP A 87 -18.25 -15.94 14.40
CA ASP A 87 -17.10 -15.26 13.80
C ASP A 87 -17.19 -13.75 13.94
N ARG A 88 -18.39 -13.18 13.79
CA ARG A 88 -18.64 -11.75 14.02
C ARG A 88 -18.54 -11.39 15.52
N ALA A 89 -18.91 -12.32 16.40
CA ALA A 89 -18.74 -12.25 17.85
C ALA A 89 -19.24 -10.91 18.44
N LEU A 90 -18.40 -10.20 19.20
CA LEU A 90 -18.74 -8.97 19.90
C LEU A 90 -19.10 -7.80 18.97
N LEU A 91 -18.75 -7.85 17.68
CA LEU A 91 -19.18 -6.84 16.71
C LEU A 91 -20.70 -6.80 16.57
N ASN A 92 -21.40 -7.91 16.82
CA ASN A 92 -22.87 -7.95 16.83
C ASN A 92 -23.45 -7.01 17.90
N ALA A 93 -22.87 -7.01 19.11
CA ALA A 93 -23.33 -6.14 20.18
C ALA A 93 -23.01 -4.67 19.90
N MET A 94 -21.83 -4.39 19.32
CA MET A 94 -21.39 -3.02 19.06
C MET A 94 -22.10 -2.39 17.86
N TRP A 95 -22.20 -3.09 16.73
CA TRP A 95 -22.63 -2.53 15.44
C TRP A 95 -23.90 -3.15 14.87
N GLY A 96 -24.51 -4.09 15.61
CA GLY A 96 -25.61 -4.90 15.07
C GLY A 96 -25.14 -5.81 13.93
N PRO A 97 -26.06 -6.18 13.01
CA PRO A 97 -25.74 -7.14 11.95
C PRO A 97 -24.75 -6.59 10.92
N GLY A 98 -24.64 -5.26 10.76
CA GLY A 98 -23.69 -4.63 9.85
C GLY A 98 -23.93 -4.98 8.37
N LEU A 99 -22.84 -5.12 7.61
CA LEU A 99 -22.83 -5.46 6.18
C LEU A 99 -23.67 -6.70 5.83
N PRO A 100 -23.67 -7.81 6.61
CA PRO A 100 -24.55 -8.95 6.37
C PRO A 100 -26.05 -8.64 6.27
N ALA A 101 -26.54 -7.56 6.88
CA ALA A 101 -27.94 -7.14 6.75
C ALA A 101 -28.22 -6.25 5.51
N SER A 102 -27.21 -6.02 4.66
CA SER A 102 -27.34 -5.28 3.40
C SER A 102 -27.50 -6.24 2.21
N THR A 103 -27.12 -5.79 1.00
CA THR A 103 -27.08 -6.63 -0.19
C THR A 103 -25.65 -7.09 -0.47
N ILE A 104 -25.50 -8.25 -1.13
CA ILE A 104 -24.18 -8.77 -1.53
C ILE A 104 -23.37 -7.76 -2.36
N ASP A 105 -24.05 -6.92 -3.16
CA ASP A 105 -23.42 -5.89 -3.96
C ASP A 105 -22.73 -4.82 -3.10
N GLN A 106 -23.25 -4.52 -1.91
CA GLN A 106 -22.62 -3.56 -1.00
C GLN A 106 -21.30 -4.06 -0.39
N GLN A 107 -20.99 -5.36 -0.51
CA GLN A 107 -19.67 -5.91 -0.19
C GLN A 107 -18.57 -5.44 -1.14
N LYS A 108 -18.90 -5.01 -2.36
CA LYS A 108 -17.87 -4.66 -3.34
C LYS A 108 -17.12 -3.41 -2.91
N ILE A 109 -15.82 -3.38 -3.22
CA ILE A 109 -15.04 -2.14 -3.28
C ILE A 109 -15.67 -1.25 -4.35
N ILE A 110 -15.68 0.06 -4.13
CA ILE A 110 -16.24 1.00 -5.10
C ILE A 110 -15.51 0.95 -6.45
N ASP A 111 -16.21 1.28 -7.52
CA ASP A 111 -15.72 1.07 -8.89
C ASP A 111 -14.44 1.88 -9.18
N GLN A 112 -14.36 3.10 -8.65
CA GLN A 112 -13.19 3.97 -8.80
C GLN A 112 -11.90 3.38 -8.18
N LEU A 113 -12.06 2.53 -7.17
CA LEU A 113 -10.96 1.85 -6.45
C LEU A 113 -10.94 0.34 -6.72
N SER A 114 -11.57 -0.12 -7.82
CA SER A 114 -11.55 -1.53 -8.23
C SER A 114 -10.11 -2.07 -8.20
N PRO A 115 -9.83 -3.14 -7.43
CA PRO A 115 -8.50 -3.74 -7.37
C PRO A 115 -8.02 -4.18 -8.76
N ALA A 116 -6.74 -3.97 -9.04
CA ALA A 116 -6.06 -4.56 -10.19
C ALA A 116 -5.78 -6.06 -9.94
N GLU A 117 -5.43 -6.79 -11.00
CA GLU A 117 -5.19 -8.24 -10.93
C GLU A 117 -4.06 -8.64 -9.94
N HIS A 118 -3.04 -7.78 -9.79
CA HIS A 118 -1.92 -7.99 -8.89
C HIS A 118 -2.14 -7.43 -7.48
N ASP A 119 -3.27 -6.75 -7.23
CA ASP A 119 -3.61 -6.24 -5.91
C ASP A 119 -4.16 -7.36 -5.02
N ILE A 120 -3.91 -7.27 -3.71
CA ILE A 120 -4.39 -8.27 -2.75
C ILE A 120 -5.65 -7.76 -2.06
N VAL A 121 -6.70 -8.58 -1.98
CA VAL A 121 -7.91 -8.27 -1.19
C VAL A 121 -8.02 -9.22 0.00
N LEU A 122 -7.79 -8.69 1.21
CA LEU A 122 -7.88 -9.44 2.45
C LEU A 122 -9.30 -9.43 3.01
N THR A 123 -9.77 -10.60 3.44
CA THR A 123 -11.03 -10.70 4.18
C THR A 123 -10.87 -10.08 5.56
N LYS A 124 -11.73 -9.12 5.90
CA LYS A 124 -11.65 -8.32 7.12
C LYS A 124 -12.60 -8.81 8.20
N TRP A 125 -12.05 -9.22 9.35
CA TRP A 125 -12.82 -9.69 10.51
C TRP A 125 -12.71 -8.78 11.74
N ARG A 126 -11.51 -8.20 11.92
CA ARG A 126 -11.03 -7.20 12.90
C ARG A 126 -11.42 -5.75 12.63
N TYR A 127 -11.27 -4.85 13.61
CA TYR A 127 -10.94 -3.43 13.32
C TYR A 127 -9.53 -3.31 12.76
N SER A 128 -8.58 -4.06 13.29
CA SER A 128 -7.25 -4.18 12.70
C SER A 128 -7.27 -5.04 11.44
N ALA A 129 -6.50 -4.63 10.43
CA ALA A 129 -6.24 -5.42 9.22
C ALA A 129 -5.37 -6.65 9.46
N PHE A 130 -4.67 -6.75 10.60
CA PHE A 130 -3.82 -7.90 10.95
C PHE A 130 -4.58 -9.04 11.65
N LYS A 131 -5.74 -8.75 12.25
CA LYS A 131 -6.49 -9.77 13.00
C LYS A 131 -7.23 -10.71 12.06
N ARG A 132 -6.86 -11.99 12.11
CA ARG A 132 -7.41 -13.08 11.28
C ARG A 132 -7.18 -12.83 9.78
N SER A 133 -5.99 -12.33 9.45
CA SER A 133 -5.48 -12.19 8.09
C SER A 133 -4.02 -12.65 8.04
N ASP A 134 -3.47 -12.72 6.83
CA ASP A 134 -2.06 -13.02 6.57
C ASP A 134 -1.25 -11.74 6.25
N LEU A 135 -1.75 -10.55 6.60
CA LEU A 135 -1.09 -9.28 6.27
C LEU A 135 0.35 -9.20 6.80
N LEU A 136 0.57 -9.55 8.07
CA LEU A 136 1.91 -9.50 8.68
C LEU A 136 2.88 -10.46 7.98
N GLU A 137 2.44 -11.69 7.73
CA GLU A 137 3.22 -12.71 7.05
C GLU A 137 3.61 -12.25 5.63
N ARG A 138 2.66 -11.67 4.88
CA ARG A 138 2.93 -11.10 3.55
C ARG A 138 3.97 -9.99 3.61
N MET A 139 3.81 -9.03 4.52
CA MET A 139 4.76 -7.92 4.68
C MET A 139 6.17 -8.43 5.02
N GLN A 140 6.29 -9.41 5.90
CA GLN A 140 7.56 -10.06 6.24
C GLN A 140 8.17 -10.78 5.03
N ASN A 141 7.37 -11.55 4.29
CA ASN A 141 7.81 -12.25 3.08
C ASN A 141 8.24 -11.29 1.96
N TRP A 142 7.63 -10.12 1.87
CA TRP A 142 8.03 -9.05 0.95
C TRP A 142 9.21 -8.21 1.47
N ASN A 143 9.69 -8.46 2.68
CA ASN A 143 10.71 -7.67 3.36
C ASN A 143 10.34 -6.18 3.43
N ARG A 144 9.09 -5.90 3.80
CA ARG A 144 8.51 -4.56 3.88
C ARG A 144 8.02 -4.28 5.29
N ASP A 145 8.55 -3.23 5.90
CA ASP A 145 8.31 -2.84 7.29
C ASP A 145 7.67 -1.45 7.43
N GLN A 146 7.08 -0.92 6.35
CA GLN A 146 6.29 0.31 6.37
C GLN A 146 4.88 0.07 5.81
N LEU A 147 3.86 0.67 6.45
CA LEU A 147 2.47 0.54 6.04
C LEU A 147 1.83 1.92 5.83
N ILE A 148 1.51 2.25 4.59
CA ILE A 148 0.73 3.45 4.24
C ILE A 148 -0.74 3.11 4.42
N ILE A 149 -1.50 3.90 5.17
CA ILE A 149 -2.90 3.60 5.53
C ILE A 149 -3.80 4.74 5.04
N GLY A 150 -4.76 4.39 4.19
CA GLY A 150 -5.87 5.24 3.78
C GLY A 150 -7.20 4.47 3.82
N GLY A 151 -8.33 5.17 3.71
CA GLY A 151 -9.67 4.57 3.72
C GLY A 151 -10.53 4.96 4.93
N VAL A 152 -11.47 4.09 5.31
CA VAL A 152 -12.47 4.38 6.36
C VAL A 152 -12.58 3.27 7.42
N TYR A 153 -12.97 3.55 8.66
CA TYR A 153 -13.08 4.88 9.28
C TYR A 153 -11.80 5.21 10.04
N ALA A 154 -11.37 6.47 10.02
CA ALA A 154 -10.07 6.90 10.51
C ALA A 154 -9.79 6.46 11.97
N HIS A 155 -10.67 6.77 12.92
CA HIS A 155 -10.47 6.45 14.34
C HIS A 155 -10.76 4.99 14.72
N ILE A 156 -11.38 4.20 13.83
CA ILE A 156 -11.75 2.80 14.12
C ILE A 156 -10.77 1.86 13.45
N GLY A 157 -10.94 1.60 12.15
CA GLY A 157 -10.20 0.59 11.44
C GLY A 157 -8.78 1.02 11.13
N CYS A 158 -8.63 2.23 10.57
CA CYS A 158 -7.33 2.76 10.16
C CYS A 158 -6.41 2.98 11.36
N MET A 159 -6.87 3.69 12.41
CA MET A 159 -6.09 3.95 13.61
C MET A 159 -5.75 2.66 14.37
N VAL A 160 -6.69 1.73 14.55
CA VAL A 160 -6.39 0.46 15.25
C VAL A 160 -5.42 -0.41 14.43
N THR A 161 -5.50 -0.39 13.10
CA THR A 161 -4.50 -1.03 12.24
C THR A 161 -3.13 -0.38 12.39
N ALA A 162 -3.04 0.95 12.48
CA ALA A 162 -1.78 1.66 12.75
C ALA A 162 -1.18 1.26 14.11
N ILE A 163 -2.01 1.17 15.15
CA ILE A 163 -1.57 0.72 16.48
C ILE A 163 -1.01 -0.71 16.41
N GLU A 164 -1.68 -1.62 15.70
CA GLU A 164 -1.20 -3.01 15.58
C GLU A 164 0.04 -3.15 14.69
N ALA A 165 0.15 -2.37 13.61
CA ALA A 165 1.36 -2.27 12.80
C ALA A 165 2.56 -1.87 13.69
N PHE A 166 2.41 -0.80 14.47
CA PHE A 166 3.44 -0.34 15.40
C PHE A 166 3.87 -1.40 16.41
N MET A 167 2.91 -2.13 17.00
CA MET A 167 3.21 -3.22 17.94
C MET A 167 3.82 -4.46 17.27
N SER A 168 3.81 -4.52 15.94
CA SER A 168 4.38 -5.61 15.14
C SER A 168 5.68 -5.20 14.44
N ASP A 169 6.33 -4.13 14.92
CA ASP A 169 7.56 -3.56 14.36
C ASP A 169 7.44 -3.06 12.91
N ILE A 170 6.22 -2.71 12.47
CA ILE A 170 5.92 -2.06 11.19
C ILE A 170 5.68 -0.58 11.42
N GLN A 171 6.31 0.31 10.65
CA GLN A 171 6.13 1.77 10.73
C GLN A 171 4.86 2.20 9.99
N PRO A 172 3.79 2.65 10.67
CA PRO A 172 2.59 3.09 9.98
C PRO A 172 2.65 4.58 9.60
N PHE A 173 2.19 4.86 8.39
CA PHE A 173 2.01 6.19 7.82
C PHE A 173 0.52 6.38 7.52
N LEU A 174 -0.20 7.07 8.39
CA LEU A 174 -1.61 7.41 8.16
C LEU A 174 -1.68 8.63 7.24
N VAL A 175 -2.35 8.48 6.09
CA VAL A 175 -2.47 9.55 5.11
C VAL A 175 -3.71 10.40 5.43
N GLY A 176 -3.51 11.51 6.13
CA GLY A 176 -4.56 12.28 6.78
C GLY A 176 -5.60 12.89 5.83
N ASP A 177 -5.27 13.12 4.57
CA ASP A 177 -6.21 13.60 3.55
C ASP A 177 -6.77 12.46 2.68
N ALA A 178 -6.37 11.21 2.92
CA ALA A 178 -6.88 10.01 2.27
C ALA A 178 -7.63 9.09 3.24
N VAL A 179 -8.11 9.65 4.36
CA VAL A 179 -9.03 8.99 5.30
C VAL A 179 -10.29 9.83 5.54
N ALA A 180 -11.39 9.16 5.87
CA ALA A 180 -12.60 9.81 6.36
C ALA A 180 -13.10 9.13 7.64
N ASP A 181 -13.93 9.86 8.37
CA ASP A 181 -14.49 9.41 9.63
C ASP A 181 -15.96 9.83 9.78
N PHE A 182 -16.57 9.49 10.92
CA PHE A 182 -17.93 9.90 11.28
C PHE A 182 -18.05 11.40 11.56
N SER A 183 -16.96 12.07 11.93
CA SER A 183 -16.91 13.51 12.16
C SER A 183 -15.49 14.06 11.96
N GLU A 184 -15.37 15.38 11.78
CA GLU A 184 -14.06 16.04 11.75
C GLU A 184 -13.31 15.86 13.07
N GLU A 185 -14.03 15.81 14.20
CA GLU A 185 -13.43 15.62 15.52
C GLU A 185 -12.78 14.24 15.65
N GLU A 186 -13.48 13.17 15.25
CA GLU A 186 -12.94 11.81 15.29
C GLU A 186 -11.82 11.61 14.27
N HIS A 187 -11.91 12.24 13.10
CA HIS A 187 -10.80 12.29 12.15
C HIS A 187 -9.56 12.91 12.83
N ARG A 188 -9.66 14.12 13.40
CA ARG A 188 -8.54 14.78 14.08
C ARG A 188 -8.02 13.99 15.29
N LEU A 189 -8.90 13.29 16.01
CA LEU A 189 -8.52 12.36 17.07
C LEU A 189 -7.58 11.28 16.54
N ALA A 190 -7.92 10.64 15.41
CA ALA A 190 -7.09 9.62 14.78
C ALA A 190 -5.70 10.18 14.41
N LEU A 191 -5.64 11.35 13.76
CA LEU A 191 -4.37 11.99 13.40
C LEU A 191 -3.51 12.28 14.64
N LYS A 192 -4.12 12.85 15.69
CA LYS A 192 -3.43 13.17 16.95
C LYS A 192 -2.93 11.92 17.66
N TYR A 193 -3.71 10.84 17.66
CA TYR A 193 -3.29 9.60 18.30
C TYR A 193 -2.11 8.98 17.57
N VAL A 194 -2.23 8.82 16.24
CA VAL A 194 -1.18 8.20 15.42
C VAL A 194 0.14 8.95 15.54
N SER A 195 0.15 10.25 15.22
CA SER A 195 1.36 11.11 15.24
C SER A 195 2.11 11.09 16.57
N SER A 196 1.41 10.88 17.68
CA SER A 196 1.97 10.99 19.03
C SER A 196 2.20 9.66 19.74
N ARG A 197 1.66 8.54 19.22
CA ARG A 197 1.69 7.24 19.91
C ARG A 197 2.17 6.07 19.07
N CYS A 198 1.92 6.05 17.77
CA CYS A 198 2.16 4.83 17.00
C CYS A 198 2.58 5.03 15.54
N GLY A 199 2.68 6.25 15.01
CA GLY A 199 2.96 6.42 13.58
C GLY A 199 3.32 7.82 13.13
N GLN A 200 3.51 7.95 11.83
CA GLN A 200 3.55 9.21 11.10
C GLN A 200 2.17 9.55 10.56
N VAL A 201 1.79 10.83 10.64
CA VAL A 201 0.70 11.40 9.85
C VAL A 201 1.31 12.23 8.73
N ILE A 202 0.94 11.90 7.50
CA ILE A 202 1.40 12.57 6.28
C ILE A 202 0.19 12.88 5.38
N ASP A 203 0.38 13.69 4.35
CA ASP A 203 -0.62 13.94 3.32
C ASP A 203 -0.29 13.21 2.02
N THR A 204 -1.25 13.17 1.12
CA THR A 204 -1.14 12.45 -0.16
C THR A 204 0.02 13.00 -1.00
N GLU A 205 0.21 14.33 -1.02
CA GLU A 205 1.31 14.97 -1.75
C GLU A 205 2.68 14.45 -1.29
N SER A 206 2.88 14.29 0.03
CA SER A 206 4.14 13.76 0.56
C SER A 206 4.43 12.32 0.16
N VAL A 207 3.39 11.51 -0.08
CA VAL A 207 3.55 10.14 -0.58
C VAL A 207 3.87 10.15 -2.06
N VAL A 208 3.04 10.82 -2.88
CA VAL A 208 3.19 10.79 -4.33
C VAL A 208 4.45 11.51 -4.82
N GLY A 209 4.99 12.43 -4.02
CA GLY A 209 6.28 13.07 -4.25
C GLY A 209 7.49 12.18 -3.96
N GLN A 210 7.31 11.03 -3.27
CA GLN A 210 8.38 10.05 -3.14
C GLN A 210 8.57 9.31 -4.46
N VAL A 211 9.80 9.05 -4.84
CA VAL A 211 10.13 8.16 -5.94
C VAL A 211 11.01 7.06 -5.36
N ALA A 212 10.81 5.82 -5.78
CA ALA A 212 11.71 4.74 -5.40
C ALA A 212 13.15 5.15 -5.76
N THR A 213 13.99 5.40 -4.76
CA THR A 213 15.40 5.73 -4.95
C THR A 213 16.15 4.43 -5.19
N GLY A 214 15.95 3.81 -6.35
CA GLY A 214 16.53 2.53 -6.74
C GLY A 214 16.04 2.08 -8.10
N ILE A 215 16.76 1.14 -8.70
CA ILE A 215 16.33 0.43 -9.90
C ILE A 215 15.10 -0.41 -9.56
N THR A 216 14.03 -0.17 -10.30
CA THR A 216 12.77 -0.92 -10.21
C THR A 216 12.80 -2.09 -11.19
N ARG A 217 11.95 -3.10 -10.97
CA ARG A 217 11.83 -4.24 -11.90
C ARG A 217 11.40 -3.79 -13.30
N PRO A 218 10.41 -2.90 -13.47
CA PRO A 218 10.07 -2.37 -14.78
C PRO A 218 11.22 -1.60 -15.45
N TRP A 219 12.00 -0.82 -14.67
CA TRP A 219 13.19 -0.17 -15.21
C TRP A 219 14.20 -1.21 -15.71
N LEU A 220 14.43 -2.27 -14.93
CA LEU A 220 15.38 -3.31 -15.29
C LEU A 220 14.94 -4.05 -16.55
N GLU A 221 13.67 -4.41 -16.63
CA GLU A 221 13.08 -5.07 -17.79
C GLU A 221 13.22 -4.20 -19.04
N GLN A 222 12.80 -2.93 -18.97
CA GLN A 222 12.95 -1.99 -20.07
C GLN A 222 14.42 -1.80 -20.48
N LYS A 223 15.33 -1.79 -19.51
CA LYS A 223 16.77 -1.66 -19.77
C LYS A 223 17.33 -2.92 -20.43
N VAL A 224 16.92 -4.11 -20.00
CA VAL A 224 17.31 -5.39 -20.59
C VAL A 224 16.80 -5.49 -22.01
N GLN A 225 15.53 -5.17 -22.27
CA GLN A 225 14.93 -5.09 -23.61
C GLN A 225 15.74 -4.16 -24.54
N GLN A 226 16.15 -2.99 -24.06
CA GLN A 226 17.03 -2.09 -24.81
C GLN A 226 18.43 -2.68 -25.07
N LEU A 227 18.98 -3.46 -24.14
CA LEU A 227 20.29 -4.09 -24.30
C LEU A 227 20.26 -5.22 -25.32
N ILE A 228 19.18 -5.99 -25.39
CA ILE A 228 19.04 -7.12 -26.32
C ILE A 228 18.38 -6.72 -27.66
N GLU A 229 17.77 -5.54 -27.73
CA GLU A 229 17.01 -5.03 -28.88
C GLU A 229 15.74 -5.87 -29.20
N GLU A 230 15.03 -6.33 -28.16
CA GLU A 230 13.80 -7.14 -28.26
C GLU A 230 12.71 -6.59 -27.33
N ASP A 231 11.46 -6.61 -27.80
CA ASP A 231 10.31 -6.06 -27.07
C ASP A 231 9.66 -7.07 -26.11
N GLU A 232 9.79 -8.37 -26.38
CA GLU A 232 9.25 -9.46 -25.54
C GLU A 232 10.36 -10.46 -25.21
N LEU A 233 10.42 -10.88 -23.94
CA LEU A 233 11.36 -11.90 -23.48
C LEU A 233 10.75 -12.72 -22.33
N ASP A 234 11.13 -13.99 -22.23
CA ASP A 234 10.83 -14.81 -21.06
C ASP A 234 11.82 -14.48 -19.91
N PRO A 235 11.35 -14.04 -18.72
CA PRO A 235 12.22 -13.65 -17.61
C PRO A 235 13.19 -14.74 -17.13
N GLU A 236 12.86 -16.01 -17.37
CA GLU A 236 13.68 -17.17 -16.99
C GLU A 236 14.63 -17.61 -18.10
N GLU A 237 14.47 -17.11 -19.32
CA GLU A 237 15.30 -17.50 -20.45
C GLU A 237 16.66 -16.80 -20.43
N ASN A 238 17.66 -17.52 -20.95
CA ASN A 238 19.02 -17.03 -21.02
C ASN A 238 19.12 -15.91 -22.05
N LEU A 239 19.44 -14.69 -21.60
CA LEU A 239 19.53 -13.49 -22.41
C LEU A 239 20.59 -13.58 -23.53
N ILE A 240 21.56 -14.49 -23.43
CA ILE A 240 22.52 -14.75 -24.52
C ILE A 240 21.80 -15.27 -25.77
N LEU A 241 20.68 -15.99 -25.61
CA LEU A 241 19.85 -16.44 -26.73
C LEU A 241 19.19 -15.27 -27.48
N TYR A 242 18.98 -14.15 -26.78
CA TYR A 242 18.50 -12.89 -27.33
C TYR A 242 19.64 -11.97 -27.79
N GLY A 243 20.87 -12.49 -27.97
CA GLY A 243 22.01 -11.70 -28.45
C GLY A 243 22.68 -10.82 -27.38
N LEU A 244 22.44 -11.08 -26.09
CA LEU A 244 23.25 -10.48 -25.05
C LEU A 244 24.70 -10.99 -25.12
N ASP A 245 25.67 -10.07 -25.15
CA ASP A 245 27.09 -10.39 -25.19
C ASP A 245 27.86 -9.81 -23.99
N SER A 246 29.14 -10.16 -23.87
CA SER A 246 30.00 -9.72 -22.77
C SER A 246 30.17 -8.20 -22.70
N LEU A 247 30.12 -7.49 -23.83
CA LEU A 247 30.25 -6.02 -23.85
C LEU A 247 29.01 -5.37 -23.22
N ARG A 248 27.82 -5.85 -23.59
CA ARG A 248 26.53 -5.39 -23.05
C ARG A 248 26.43 -5.67 -21.54
N ILE A 249 26.91 -6.83 -21.08
CA ILE A 249 26.95 -7.17 -19.64
C ILE A 249 27.90 -6.23 -18.88
N MET A 250 29.08 -5.95 -19.41
CA MET A 250 30.05 -5.03 -18.78
C MET A 250 29.52 -3.60 -18.72
N GLN A 251 28.85 -3.13 -19.77
CA GLN A 251 28.20 -1.82 -19.80
C GLN A 251 27.11 -1.75 -18.72
N PHE A 252 26.26 -2.77 -18.65
CA PHE A 252 25.20 -2.81 -17.66
C PHE A 252 25.73 -2.83 -16.21
N SER A 253 26.72 -3.68 -15.91
CA SER A 253 27.42 -3.69 -14.61
C SER A 253 27.97 -2.31 -14.22
N SER A 254 28.52 -1.57 -15.19
CA SER A 254 29.07 -0.23 -14.97
C SER A 254 27.98 0.81 -14.68
N GLU A 255 26.84 0.73 -15.36
CA GLU A 255 25.67 1.58 -15.11
C GLU A 255 25.07 1.34 -13.73
N LEU A 256 24.90 0.07 -13.34
CA LEU A 256 24.45 -0.30 -11.99
C LEU A 256 25.36 0.32 -10.93
N LYS A 257 26.68 0.22 -11.12
CA LYS A 257 27.67 0.79 -10.22
C LYS A 257 27.58 2.31 -10.13
N ALA A 258 27.29 3.00 -11.25
CA ALA A 258 27.08 4.45 -11.26
C ALA A 258 25.83 4.88 -10.48
N GLN A 259 24.83 4.00 -10.38
CA GLN A 259 23.64 4.17 -9.55
C GLN A 259 23.83 3.66 -8.11
N GLY A 260 25.06 3.34 -7.70
CA GLY A 260 25.38 2.88 -6.34
C GLY A 260 25.17 1.38 -6.10
N ILE A 261 24.80 0.62 -7.14
CA ILE A 261 24.51 -0.82 -7.04
C ILE A 261 25.72 -1.61 -7.55
N ASN A 262 26.51 -2.15 -6.63
CA ASN A 262 27.76 -2.83 -6.98
C ASN A 262 27.53 -4.31 -7.30
N ILE A 263 27.29 -4.62 -8.59
CA ILE A 263 27.21 -5.98 -9.13
C ILE A 263 28.25 -6.10 -10.25
N SER A 264 29.13 -7.09 -10.14
CA SER A 264 30.19 -7.34 -11.11
C SER A 264 29.69 -8.01 -12.39
N PHE A 265 30.46 -7.90 -13.47
CA PHE A 265 30.16 -8.59 -14.73
C PHE A 265 30.12 -10.12 -14.56
N GLU A 266 30.94 -10.68 -13.67
CA GLU A 266 31.00 -12.12 -13.40
C GLU A 266 29.71 -12.61 -12.75
N GLU A 267 29.16 -11.82 -11.82
CA GLU A 267 27.87 -12.13 -11.16
C GLU A 267 26.71 -12.12 -12.16
N LEU A 268 26.67 -11.11 -13.05
CA LEU A 268 25.63 -11.02 -14.09
C LEU A 268 25.78 -12.11 -15.15
N GLY A 269 27.02 -12.43 -15.55
CA GLY A 269 27.32 -13.41 -16.59
C GLY A 269 27.12 -14.86 -16.16
N ARG A 270 27.09 -15.15 -14.85
CA ARG A 270 26.93 -16.52 -14.33
C ARG A 270 25.58 -17.13 -14.69
N THR A 271 24.52 -16.34 -14.53
CA THR A 271 23.14 -16.72 -14.86
C THR A 271 22.46 -15.49 -15.47
N PRO A 272 22.64 -15.28 -16.79
CA PRO A 272 22.17 -14.07 -17.46
C PRO A 272 20.69 -14.21 -17.82
N THR A 273 19.82 -14.18 -16.82
CA THR A 273 18.36 -14.13 -16.96
C THR A 273 17.83 -12.86 -16.29
N LEU A 274 16.69 -12.33 -16.76
CA LEU A 274 16.09 -11.14 -16.15
C LEU A 274 15.73 -11.40 -14.68
N SER A 275 15.18 -12.58 -14.36
CA SER A 275 14.84 -12.97 -12.99
C SER A 275 16.06 -13.01 -12.06
N ASN A 276 17.20 -13.55 -12.52
CA ASN A 276 18.42 -13.58 -11.72
C ASN A 276 19.04 -12.18 -11.57
N TRP A 277 19.06 -11.38 -12.64
CA TRP A 277 19.55 -10.00 -12.58
C TRP A 277 18.72 -9.15 -11.62
N TRP A 278 17.40 -9.28 -11.64
CA TRP A 278 16.52 -8.62 -10.68
C TRP A 278 16.85 -9.05 -9.25
N SER A 279 17.04 -10.35 -9.01
CA SER A 279 17.39 -10.87 -7.68
C SER A 279 18.70 -10.28 -7.15
N LEU A 280 19.72 -10.10 -8.01
CA LEU A 280 20.98 -9.46 -7.65
C LEU A 280 20.78 -7.97 -7.34
N VAL A 281 20.08 -7.23 -8.22
CA VAL A 281 19.81 -5.79 -8.06
C VAL A 281 19.04 -5.51 -6.79
N ASP A 282 17.94 -6.24 -6.58
CA ASP A 282 17.10 -6.14 -5.39
C ASP A 282 17.89 -6.45 -4.11
N ALA A 283 18.70 -7.51 -4.10
CA ALA A 283 19.56 -7.83 -2.97
C ALA A 283 20.58 -6.73 -2.65
N ARG A 284 21.18 -6.10 -3.66
CA ARG A 284 22.19 -5.05 -3.47
C ARG A 284 21.60 -3.72 -3.05
N GLN A 285 20.44 -3.35 -3.60
CA GLN A 285 19.72 -2.14 -3.19
C GLN A 285 19.31 -2.19 -1.72
N ARG A 286 18.91 -3.36 -1.22
CA ARG A 286 18.60 -3.57 0.19
C ARG A 286 19.81 -3.44 1.13
N ILE A 287 21.04 -3.53 0.62
CA ILE A 287 22.28 -3.36 1.40
C ILE A 287 22.76 -1.88 1.37
N ALA A 288 22.40 -1.14 0.32
CA ALA A 288 22.84 0.23 0.09
C ALA A 288 21.93 1.30 0.72
N GLY A 289 20.68 0.96 1.03
CA GLY A 289 19.74 1.78 1.82
C GLY A 289 19.84 1.48 3.32
#